data_AF-A0A7Z1SAC1-F1
#
_entry.id   AF-A0A7Z1SAC1-F1
#
_cell.length_a   1.000
_cell.length_b   1.000
_cell.length_c   1.000
_cell.angle_alpha   90.00
_cell.angle_beta   90.00
_cell.angle_gamma   90.00
#
_symmetry.space_group_name_H-M   'P 1'
#
loop_
_entity.id
_entity.type
_entity.pdbx_description
1 polymer ?
#
loop_
_entity_poly.entity_id
_entity_poly.type
_entity_poly.pdbx_seq_one_letter_code
_entity_poly.pdbx_strand_id
1 'polypeptide(L)'
;ERIGSECVAEDIPFFLEVLTYDDNIPDNKSAEFAKVKPRKVNEAMKLFSEDRFNVDVLKVEVPVNMNFVEGFSEGEVVYAKEEAAQHFRDQDAATHLPYIYLSAGVSAELFQDTLKFAHDSGAQFNGVLCGRATWSGAVKVYIEEGEQAAREWLRTVGFKNIDDLNTVLKTTATSWKNK
;
A
#
# COMPACT_ATOMS: atom_id res chain seq x y z
N GLU A 1 15.34 -0.01 -16.21
CA GLU A 1 16.79 0.25 -16.09
C GLU A 1 17.16 1.71 -16.27
N ARG A 2 16.80 2.39 -17.38
CA ARG A 2 17.20 3.79 -17.64
C ARG A 2 17.06 4.72 -16.43
N ILE A 3 15.87 4.76 -15.82
CA ILE A 3 15.59 5.61 -14.65
C ILE A 3 16.50 5.26 -13.46
N GLY A 4 16.71 3.98 -13.19
CA GLY A 4 17.63 3.56 -12.13
C GLY A 4 19.07 4.02 -12.40
N SER A 5 19.52 3.95 -13.66
CA SER A 5 20.84 4.49 -14.04
C SER A 5 20.94 6.01 -13.89
N GLU A 6 19.86 6.74 -14.16
CA GLU A 6 19.78 8.19 -13.93
C GLU A 6 19.88 8.50 -12.43
N CYS A 7 19.13 7.78 -11.58
CA CYS A 7 19.19 7.94 -10.13
C CYS A 7 20.57 7.65 -9.53
N VAL A 8 21.26 6.62 -10.04
CA VAL A 8 22.66 6.34 -9.66
C VAL A 8 23.61 7.46 -10.09
N ALA A 9 23.44 8.01 -11.29
CA ALA A 9 24.28 9.10 -11.79
C ALA A 9 24.11 10.40 -10.99
N GLU A 10 22.89 10.67 -10.52
CA GLU A 10 22.53 11.87 -9.76
C GLU A 10 22.61 11.67 -8.23
N ASP A 11 23.04 10.50 -7.76
CA ASP A 11 23.15 10.14 -6.33
C ASP A 11 21.85 10.41 -5.54
N ILE A 12 20.71 9.98 -6.10
CA ILE A 12 19.37 10.20 -5.54
C ILE A 12 18.58 8.89 -5.44
N PRO A 13 17.88 8.62 -4.30
CA PRO A 13 17.11 7.38 -4.15
C PRO A 13 15.99 7.22 -5.19
N PHE A 14 15.93 6.04 -5.80
CA PHE A 14 14.86 5.64 -6.71
C PHE A 14 13.74 4.89 -5.98
N PHE A 15 12.60 5.57 -5.82
CA PHE A 15 11.36 4.95 -5.36
C PHE A 15 10.54 4.50 -6.57
N LEU A 16 10.41 3.18 -6.75
CA LEU A 16 9.61 2.61 -7.84
C LEU A 16 8.22 2.24 -7.33
N GLU A 17 7.19 2.87 -7.88
CA GLU A 17 5.80 2.48 -7.66
C GLU A 17 5.34 1.44 -8.69
N VAL A 18 4.81 0.31 -8.21
CA VAL A 18 4.26 -0.74 -9.06
C VAL A 18 2.77 -0.89 -8.78
N LEU A 19 1.95 -0.67 -9.82
CA LEU A 19 0.52 -0.93 -9.82
C LEU A 19 0.22 -2.09 -10.77
N THR A 20 -0.47 -3.09 -10.26
CA THR A 20 -0.75 -4.31 -11.03
C THR A 20 -2.08 -4.23 -11.77
N TYR A 21 -2.16 -4.90 -12.92
CA TYR A 21 -3.37 -5.00 -13.72
C TYR A 21 -3.37 -6.28 -14.58
N ASP A 22 -4.49 -6.55 -15.25
CA ASP A 22 -4.60 -7.58 -16.28
C ASP A 22 -5.51 -7.06 -17.40
N ASP A 23 -5.03 -7.06 -18.65
CA ASP A 23 -5.80 -6.58 -19.80
C ASP A 23 -7.09 -7.40 -20.04
N ASN A 24 -7.15 -8.63 -19.52
CA ASN A 24 -8.33 -9.47 -19.60
C ASN A 24 -9.31 -9.25 -18.43
N ILE A 25 -8.88 -8.53 -17.38
CA ILE A 25 -9.67 -8.25 -16.18
C ILE A 25 -9.72 -6.72 -15.98
N PRO A 26 -10.66 -6.01 -16.63
CA PRO A 26 -10.65 -4.55 -16.69
C PRO A 26 -10.94 -3.88 -15.33
N ASP A 27 -11.58 -4.59 -14.40
CA ASP A 27 -11.87 -4.08 -13.05
C ASP A 27 -10.95 -4.70 -12.01
N ASN A 28 -9.94 -3.94 -11.59
CA ASN A 28 -9.02 -4.31 -10.51
C ASN A 28 -9.69 -4.44 -9.13
N LYS A 29 -10.95 -4.04 -8.97
CA LYS A 29 -11.73 -4.23 -7.73
C LYS A 29 -12.58 -5.49 -7.75
N SER A 30 -12.66 -6.20 -8.87
CA SER A 30 -13.46 -7.42 -9.00
C SER A 30 -12.91 -8.58 -8.16
N ALA A 31 -13.78 -9.54 -7.83
CA ALA A 31 -13.38 -10.80 -7.21
C ALA A 31 -12.45 -11.63 -8.13
N GLU A 32 -12.60 -11.49 -9.45
CA GLU A 32 -11.71 -12.12 -10.43
C GLU A 32 -10.29 -11.59 -10.34
N PHE A 33 -10.11 -10.26 -10.33
CA PHE A 33 -8.79 -9.66 -10.14
C PHE A 33 -8.24 -9.97 -8.75
N ALA A 34 -9.11 -9.97 -7.73
CA ALA A 34 -8.73 -10.29 -6.36
C ALA A 34 -7.93 -11.59 -6.34
N LYS A 35 -8.41 -12.67 -6.97
CA LYS A 35 -7.79 -14.02 -7.03
C LYS A 35 -6.38 -14.04 -7.64
N VAL A 36 -6.07 -13.15 -8.57
CA VAL A 36 -4.75 -13.10 -9.24
C VAL A 36 -3.81 -12.06 -8.64
N LYS A 37 -4.33 -11.14 -7.83
CA LYS A 37 -3.57 -10.02 -7.26
C LYS A 37 -2.31 -10.46 -6.48
N PRO A 38 -2.34 -11.50 -5.61
CA PRO A 38 -1.13 -11.89 -4.87
C PRO A 38 0.03 -12.25 -5.79
N ARG A 39 -0.25 -13.06 -6.83
CA ARG A 39 0.76 -13.43 -7.83
C ARG A 39 1.25 -12.21 -8.59
N LYS A 40 0.36 -11.33 -9.05
CA LYS A 40 0.72 -10.15 -9.84
C LYS A 40 1.65 -9.22 -9.06
N VAL A 41 1.32 -8.94 -7.80
CA VAL A 41 2.11 -8.05 -6.94
C VAL A 41 3.46 -8.68 -6.61
N ASN A 42 3.47 -9.93 -6.13
CA ASN A 42 4.68 -10.55 -5.62
C ASN A 42 5.68 -10.87 -6.75
N GLU A 43 5.22 -11.31 -7.93
CA GLU A 43 6.11 -11.56 -9.07
C GLU A 43 6.68 -10.25 -9.65
N ALA A 44 5.91 -9.16 -9.64
CA ALA A 44 6.45 -7.86 -10.04
C ALA A 44 7.50 -7.35 -9.06
N MET A 45 7.29 -7.55 -7.75
CA MET A 45 8.30 -7.23 -6.73
C MET A 45 9.59 -8.02 -6.95
N LYS A 46 9.52 -9.33 -7.22
CA LYS A 46 10.71 -10.15 -7.53
C LYS A 46 11.49 -9.61 -8.71
N LEU A 47 10.82 -9.34 -9.82
CA LEU A 47 11.45 -8.80 -11.03
C LEU A 47 12.15 -7.46 -10.75
N PHE A 48 11.43 -6.50 -10.18
CA PHE A 48 11.98 -5.16 -9.96
C PHE A 48 12.94 -5.05 -8.77
N SER A 49 13.13 -6.14 -8.03
CA SER A 49 14.20 -6.26 -7.03
C SER A 49 15.53 -6.71 -7.64
N GLU A 50 15.61 -7.04 -8.94
CA GLU A 50 16.90 -7.36 -9.57
C GLU A 50 17.82 -6.12 -9.63
N ASP A 51 19.09 -6.27 -9.26
CA ASP A 51 20.09 -5.18 -9.18
C ASP A 51 20.16 -4.31 -10.43
N ARG A 52 19.92 -4.87 -11.62
CA ARG A 52 19.90 -4.14 -12.91
C ARG A 52 18.95 -2.93 -12.91
N PHE A 53 17.90 -2.97 -12.09
CA PHE A 53 16.92 -1.89 -12.02
C PHE A 53 17.31 -0.74 -11.10
N ASN A 54 18.31 -0.92 -10.22
CA ASN A 54 18.78 0.08 -9.24
C ASN A 54 17.64 0.74 -8.45
N VAL A 55 16.68 -0.06 -7.96
CA VAL A 55 15.58 0.43 -7.13
C VAL A 55 16.04 0.47 -5.67
N ASP A 56 15.84 1.58 -4.99
CA ASP A 56 16.16 1.73 -3.57
C ASP A 56 14.98 1.35 -2.67
N VAL A 57 13.76 1.73 -3.06
CA VAL A 57 12.53 1.43 -2.31
C VAL A 57 11.39 1.07 -3.25
N LEU A 58 10.69 -0.03 -2.95
CA LEU A 58 9.47 -0.42 -3.65
C LEU A 58 8.25 0.19 -2.98
N LYS A 59 7.46 0.96 -3.72
CA LYS A 59 6.11 1.39 -3.32
C LYS A 59 5.09 0.45 -3.96
N VAL A 60 4.41 -0.36 -3.15
CA VAL A 60 3.59 -1.47 -3.64
C VAL A 60 2.20 -1.49 -3.04
N GLU A 61 1.30 -2.18 -3.74
CA GLU A 61 0.01 -2.57 -3.18
C GLU A 61 0.18 -3.64 -2.09
N VAL A 62 -0.78 -3.75 -1.18
CA VAL A 62 -0.94 -5.00 -0.40
C VAL A 62 -1.34 -6.13 -1.36
N PRO A 63 -0.92 -7.38 -1.10
CA PRO A 63 -1.00 -8.46 -2.09
C PRO A 63 -2.43 -9.00 -2.24
N VAL A 64 -3.33 -8.66 -1.31
CA VAL A 64 -4.74 -9.06 -1.31
C VAL A 64 -5.66 -7.85 -1.37
N ASN A 65 -6.88 -8.05 -1.85
CA ASN A 65 -7.95 -7.07 -1.68
C ASN A 65 -8.71 -7.42 -0.39
N MET A 66 -8.52 -6.63 0.67
CA MET A 66 -9.09 -6.89 2.00
C MET A 66 -10.61 -6.97 2.01
N ASN A 67 -11.29 -6.33 1.04
CA ASN A 67 -12.75 -6.42 0.90
C ASN A 67 -13.25 -7.83 0.52
N PHE A 68 -12.36 -8.77 0.20
CA PHE A 68 -12.69 -10.16 -0.08
C PHE A 68 -12.05 -11.15 0.92
N VAL A 69 -11.51 -10.66 2.03
CA VAL A 69 -10.92 -11.50 3.09
C VAL A 69 -11.95 -11.76 4.17
N GLU A 70 -12.02 -13.01 4.64
CA GLU A 70 -12.90 -13.40 5.75
C GLU A 70 -12.72 -12.47 6.96
N GLY A 71 -13.83 -11.99 7.53
CA GLY A 71 -13.86 -11.05 8.66
C GLY A 71 -13.60 -9.59 8.31
N PHE A 72 -13.24 -9.27 7.06
CA PHE A 72 -13.19 -7.91 6.51
C PHE A 72 -14.23 -7.68 5.42
N SER A 73 -14.61 -8.73 4.69
CA SER A 73 -15.62 -8.68 3.64
C SER A 73 -17.03 -8.51 4.20
N GLU A 74 -17.81 -7.62 3.59
CA GLU A 74 -19.25 -7.48 3.79
C GLU A 74 -20.07 -8.33 2.79
N GLY A 75 -19.40 -9.03 1.87
CA GLY A 75 -20.03 -9.75 0.76
C GLY A 75 -19.33 -11.05 0.42
N GLU A 76 -18.92 -11.21 -0.85
CA GLU A 76 -18.18 -12.40 -1.29
C GLU A 76 -16.85 -12.52 -0.55
N VAL A 77 -16.52 -13.74 -0.12
CA VAL A 77 -15.22 -14.06 0.47
C VAL A 77 -14.43 -14.86 -0.55
N VAL A 78 -13.27 -14.32 -0.96
CA VAL A 78 -12.31 -14.98 -1.86
C VAL A 78 -11.19 -15.66 -1.08
N TYR A 79 -10.88 -15.16 0.13
CA TYR A 79 -9.77 -15.62 0.96
C TYR A 79 -10.22 -15.92 2.38
N ALA A 80 -9.84 -17.07 2.91
CA ALA A 80 -9.77 -17.26 4.35
C ALA A 80 -8.68 -16.33 4.96
N LYS A 81 -8.78 -16.01 6.26
CA LYS A 81 -7.79 -15.15 6.92
C LYS A 81 -6.37 -15.72 6.81
N GLU A 82 -6.22 -17.02 6.98
CA GLU A 82 -4.93 -17.70 6.93
C GLU A 82 -4.29 -17.64 5.54
N GLU A 83 -5.11 -17.73 4.49
CA GLU A 83 -4.67 -17.60 3.09
C GLU A 83 -4.20 -16.17 2.81
N ALA A 84 -4.98 -15.17 3.24
CA ALA A 84 -4.58 -13.77 3.12
C ALA A 84 -3.27 -13.49 3.87
N ALA A 85 -3.11 -14.04 5.09
CA ALA A 85 -1.88 -13.90 5.86
C ALA A 85 -0.68 -14.55 5.16
N GLN A 86 -0.88 -15.68 4.48
CA GLN A 86 0.19 -16.31 3.69
C GLN A 86 0.64 -15.42 2.54
N HIS A 87 -0.28 -14.75 1.84
CA HIS A 87 0.08 -13.83 0.76
C HIS A 87 0.93 -12.64 1.23
N PHE A 88 0.73 -12.15 2.46
CA PHE A 88 1.61 -11.15 3.07
C PHE A 88 3.01 -11.69 3.38
N ARG A 89 3.12 -12.93 3.87
CA ARG A 89 4.44 -13.59 4.05
C ARG A 89 5.17 -13.81 2.74
N ASP A 90 4.44 -14.26 1.71
CA ASP A 90 4.99 -14.45 0.37
C ASP A 90 5.47 -13.12 -0.24
N GLN A 91 4.78 -12.01 0.09
CA GLN A 91 5.19 -10.67 -0.34
C GLN A 91 6.48 -10.22 0.35
N ASP A 92 6.62 -10.42 1.66
CA ASP A 92 7.86 -10.07 2.37
C ASP A 92 9.06 -10.89 1.87
N ALA A 93 8.84 -12.16 1.52
CA ALA A 93 9.83 -13.03 0.91
C ALA A 93 10.16 -12.68 -0.56
N ALA A 94 9.36 -11.83 -1.23
CA ALA A 94 9.52 -11.50 -2.64
C ALA A 94 10.61 -10.45 -2.91
N THR A 95 11.14 -9.77 -1.88
CA THR A 95 12.13 -8.72 -2.06
C THR A 95 13.12 -8.65 -0.90
N HIS A 96 14.36 -8.30 -1.22
CA HIS A 96 15.36 -7.88 -0.25
C HIS A 96 15.38 -6.36 -0.04
N LEU A 97 14.69 -5.59 -0.88
CA LEU A 97 14.64 -4.14 -0.79
C LEU A 97 13.66 -3.69 0.31
N PRO A 98 13.85 -2.48 0.87
CA PRO A 98 12.79 -1.83 1.62
C PRO A 98 11.53 -1.67 0.77
N TYR A 99 10.37 -1.94 1.34
CA TYR A 99 9.09 -1.73 0.66
C TYR A 99 8.06 -1.05 1.56
N ILE A 100 7.24 -0.20 0.94
CA ILE A 100 6.21 0.59 1.61
C ILE A 100 4.86 0.43 0.92
N TYR A 101 3.78 0.49 1.70
CA TYR A 101 2.44 0.35 1.14
C TYR A 101 1.85 1.67 0.64
N LEU A 102 1.13 1.58 -0.46
CA LEU A 102 0.20 2.60 -0.94
C LEU A 102 -1.24 2.25 -0.50
N SER A 103 -2.08 3.25 -0.24
CA SER A 103 -3.43 3.02 0.29
C SER A 103 -4.50 2.68 -0.75
N ALA A 104 -4.17 2.76 -2.06
CA ALA A 104 -5.06 2.42 -3.18
C ALA A 104 -6.44 3.11 -3.21
N GLY A 105 -6.72 4.06 -2.31
CA GLY A 105 -8.02 4.72 -2.19
C GLY A 105 -9.05 3.98 -1.33
N VAL A 106 -8.61 3.06 -0.46
CA VAL A 106 -9.48 2.56 0.63
C VAL A 106 -9.69 3.65 1.70
N SER A 107 -10.65 3.44 2.61
CA SER A 107 -10.85 4.31 3.77
C SER A 107 -9.62 4.30 4.69
N ALA A 108 -9.48 5.34 5.53
CA ALA A 108 -8.40 5.42 6.51
C ALA A 108 -8.41 4.24 7.49
N GLU A 109 -9.59 3.90 8.00
CA GLU A 109 -9.80 2.80 8.94
C GLU A 109 -9.43 1.44 8.31
N LEU A 110 -9.94 1.13 7.12
CA LEU A 110 -9.61 -0.13 6.44
C LEU A 110 -8.11 -0.22 6.15
N PHE A 111 -7.46 0.89 5.76
CA PHE A 111 -6.03 0.89 5.54
C PHE A 111 -5.26 0.62 6.84
N GLN A 112 -5.62 1.28 7.94
CA GLN A 112 -5.00 1.06 9.25
C GLN A 112 -5.15 -0.40 9.72
N ASP A 113 -6.33 -1.00 9.57
CA ASP A 113 -6.54 -2.40 9.93
C ASP A 113 -5.79 -3.36 9.00
N THR A 114 -5.63 -2.98 7.73
CA THR A 114 -4.76 -3.72 6.79
C THR A 114 -3.30 -3.72 7.27
N LEU A 115 -2.78 -2.60 7.78
CA LEU A 115 -1.40 -2.54 8.28
C LEU A 115 -1.20 -3.41 9.54
N LYS A 116 -2.19 -3.43 10.45
CA LYS A 116 -2.18 -4.33 11.61
C LYS A 116 -2.18 -5.78 11.15
N PHE A 117 -3.08 -6.13 10.21
CA PHE A 117 -3.16 -7.47 9.67
C PHE A 117 -1.88 -7.89 8.95
N ALA A 118 -1.26 -7.00 8.18
CA ALA A 118 0.02 -7.26 7.51
C ALA A 118 1.13 -7.58 8.53
N HIS A 119 1.24 -6.77 9.58
CA HIS A 119 2.19 -6.97 10.68
C HIS A 119 1.95 -8.32 11.38
N ASP A 120 0.71 -8.59 11.81
CA ASP A 120 0.34 -9.83 12.49
C ASP A 120 0.55 -11.07 11.60
N SER A 121 0.47 -10.90 10.27
CA SER A 121 0.74 -11.96 9.30
C SER A 121 2.23 -12.24 9.09
N GLY A 122 3.11 -11.34 9.54
CA GLY A 122 4.56 -11.45 9.46
C GLY A 122 5.24 -10.51 8.47
N ALA A 123 4.50 -9.65 7.76
CA ALA A 123 5.10 -8.72 6.80
C ALA A 123 5.96 -7.66 7.48
N GLN A 124 7.22 -7.52 7.06
CA GLN A 124 8.18 -6.55 7.62
C GLN A 124 8.24 -5.27 6.77
N PHE A 125 7.08 -4.71 6.43
CA PHE A 125 6.98 -3.51 5.62
C PHE A 125 7.59 -2.28 6.33
N ASN A 126 8.12 -1.33 5.55
CA ASN A 126 8.99 -0.27 6.06
C ASN A 126 8.33 1.10 6.20
N GLY A 127 7.02 1.16 6.05
CA GLY A 127 6.24 2.38 6.12
C GLY A 127 5.18 2.45 5.02
N VAL A 128 4.68 3.65 4.76
CA VAL A 128 3.61 3.90 3.81
C VAL A 128 3.83 5.20 3.06
N LEU A 129 3.30 5.27 1.83
CA LEU A 129 3.06 6.53 1.12
C LEU A 129 1.55 6.68 0.94
N CYS A 130 0.90 7.18 2.00
CA CYS A 130 -0.55 7.30 2.10
C CYS A 130 -1.04 8.68 1.64
N GLY A 131 -1.98 8.71 0.70
CA GLY A 131 -2.54 9.94 0.13
C GLY A 131 -4.03 10.09 0.43
N ARG A 132 -4.87 9.60 -0.49
CA ARG A 132 -6.33 9.80 -0.49
C ARG A 132 -7.02 9.43 0.83
N ALA A 133 -6.56 8.38 1.50
CA ALA A 133 -7.12 7.97 2.80
C ALA A 133 -6.97 9.08 3.88
N THR A 134 -5.96 9.94 3.77
CA THR A 134 -5.74 11.05 4.70
C THR A 134 -6.53 12.31 4.34
N TRP A 135 -6.52 12.72 3.07
CA TRP A 135 -6.96 14.08 2.67
C TRP A 135 -8.15 14.14 1.70
N SER A 136 -8.68 13.01 1.20
CA SER A 136 -9.72 13.03 0.15
C SER A 136 -10.97 13.84 0.53
N GLY A 137 -11.40 13.82 1.79
CA GLY A 137 -12.55 14.60 2.27
C GLY A 137 -12.37 16.11 2.14
N ALA A 138 -11.13 16.62 2.20
CA ALA A 138 -10.83 18.04 2.02
C ALA A 138 -11.21 18.55 0.62
N VAL A 139 -11.23 17.68 -0.41
CA VAL A 139 -11.54 18.08 -1.78
C VAL A 139 -12.97 18.61 -1.88
N LYS A 140 -13.94 17.89 -1.29
CA LYS A 140 -15.34 18.30 -1.30
C LYS A 140 -15.53 19.62 -0.52
N VAL A 141 -14.98 19.69 0.69
CA VAL A 141 -15.03 20.89 1.53
C VAL A 141 -14.42 22.09 0.82
N TYR A 142 -13.30 21.91 0.12
CA TYR A 142 -12.67 22.99 -0.63
C TYR A 142 -13.55 23.51 -1.77
N ILE A 143 -14.17 22.60 -2.54
CA ILE A 143 -15.01 22.96 -3.68
C ILE A 143 -16.31 23.64 -3.22
N GLU A 144 -16.94 23.11 -2.16
CA GLU A 144 -18.27 23.55 -1.72
C GLU A 144 -18.22 24.70 -0.70
N GLU A 145 -17.17 24.78 0.13
CA GLU A 145 -17.08 25.68 1.29
C GLU A 145 -15.85 26.60 1.26
N GLY A 146 -14.92 26.40 0.32
CA GLY A 146 -13.76 27.25 0.08
C GLY A 146 -12.53 26.96 0.93
N GLU A 147 -11.48 27.75 0.70
CA GLU A 147 -10.13 27.52 1.27
C GLU A 147 -10.11 27.46 2.80
N GLN A 148 -10.81 28.37 3.47
CA GLN A 148 -10.77 28.46 4.94
C GLN A 148 -11.40 27.23 5.60
N ALA A 149 -12.52 26.75 5.06
CA ALA A 149 -13.18 25.54 5.54
C ALA A 149 -12.30 24.30 5.30
N ALA A 150 -11.67 24.18 4.13
CA ALA A 150 -10.76 23.09 3.83
C ALA A 150 -9.52 23.07 4.74
N ARG A 151 -8.97 24.24 5.06
CA ARG A 151 -7.87 24.36 6.04
C ARG A 151 -8.29 23.89 7.42
N GLU A 152 -9.52 24.19 7.85
CA GLU A 152 -10.05 23.72 9.13
C GLU A 152 -10.31 22.22 9.13
N TRP A 153 -10.84 21.68 8.03
CA TRP A 153 -10.98 20.23 7.85
C TRP A 153 -9.63 19.52 7.93
N LEU A 154 -8.58 20.08 7.32
CA LEU A 154 -7.22 19.53 7.39
C LEU A 154 -6.64 19.57 8.82
N ARG A 155 -6.93 20.62 9.61
CA ARG A 155 -6.49 20.74 11.01
C ARG A 155 -7.23 19.80 11.96
N THR A 156 -8.42 19.34 11.59
CA THR A 156 -9.28 18.52 12.45
C THR A 156 -9.32 17.07 11.93
N VAL A 157 -10.11 16.79 10.90
CA VAL A 157 -10.28 15.46 10.33
C VAL A 157 -8.99 14.98 9.66
N GLY A 158 -8.33 15.84 8.88
CA GLY A 158 -7.05 15.51 8.24
C GLY A 158 -5.96 15.18 9.26
N PHE A 159 -5.84 15.98 10.33
CA PHE A 159 -4.94 15.73 11.45
C PHE A 159 -5.25 14.40 12.13
N LYS A 160 -6.53 14.15 12.46
CA LYS A 160 -6.94 12.87 13.06
C LYS A 160 -6.55 11.68 12.17
N ASN A 161 -6.81 11.76 10.86
CA ASN A 161 -6.49 10.68 9.93
C ASN A 161 -4.98 10.36 9.90
N ILE A 162 -4.11 11.37 9.92
CA ILE A 162 -2.66 11.15 9.90
C ILE A 162 -2.11 10.74 11.28
N ASP A 163 -2.68 11.25 12.38
CA ASP A 163 -2.26 10.91 13.74
C ASP A 163 -2.63 9.46 14.11
N ASP A 164 -3.85 9.03 13.75
CA ASP A 164 -4.29 7.63 13.90
C ASP A 164 -3.37 6.70 13.08
N LEU A 165 -3.05 7.07 11.83
CA LEU A 165 -2.14 6.31 10.98
C LEU A 165 -0.73 6.23 11.60
N ASN A 166 -0.19 7.35 12.10
CA ASN A 166 1.13 7.39 12.74
C ASN A 166 1.18 6.48 13.99
N THR A 167 0.09 6.43 14.76
CA THR A 167 -0.04 5.54 15.91
C THR A 167 0.05 4.07 15.49
N VAL A 168 -0.63 3.70 14.40
CA VAL A 168 -0.56 2.33 13.84
C VAL A 168 0.83 2.02 13.29
N LEU A 169 1.45 2.94 12.56
CA LEU A 169 2.81 2.75 12.01
C LEU A 169 3.84 2.49 13.10
N LYS A 170 3.71 3.17 14.25
CA LYS A 170 4.61 3.01 15.40
C LYS A 170 4.63 1.57 15.95
N THR A 171 3.54 0.82 15.78
CA THR A 171 3.42 -0.56 16.29
C THR A 171 3.51 -1.63 15.19
N THR A 172 3.46 -1.26 13.91
CA THR A 172 3.34 -2.23 12.80
C THR A 172 4.52 -2.21 11.83
N ALA A 173 5.13 -1.04 11.57
CA ALA A 173 6.18 -0.90 10.58
C ALA A 173 7.58 -1.22 11.14
N THR A 174 8.45 -1.74 10.30
CA THR A 174 9.83 -2.10 10.63
C THR A 174 10.81 -1.11 9.98
N SER A 175 11.90 -0.76 10.66
CA SER A 175 12.90 0.15 10.08
C SER A 175 13.46 -0.40 8.76
N TRP A 176 13.54 0.45 7.73
CA TRP A 176 14.15 0.09 6.44
C TRP A 176 15.62 -0.35 6.55
N LYS A 177 16.31 0.04 7.63
CA LYS A 177 17.71 -0.34 7.90
C LYS A 177 17.89 -1.82 8.27
N ASN A 178 16.79 -2.54 8.48
CA ASN A 178 16.82 -3.98 8.78
C ASN A 178 16.76 -4.84 7.51
N LYS A 179 16.71 -4.23 6.32
CA LYS A 179 16.83 -4.88 5.02
C LYS A 179 18.26 -4.71 4.50
#